data_AF-A0AAX6HJB7-F1
#
_entry.id   AF-A0AAX6HJB7-F1
#
_cell.length_a   1.000
_cell.length_b   1.000
_cell.length_c   1.000
_cell.angle_alpha   90.00
_cell.angle_beta   90.00
_cell.angle_gamma   90.00
#
_symmetry.space_group_name_H-M   'P 1'
#
loop_
_entity.id
_entity.type
_entity.pdbx_description
1 polymer ?
#
loop_
_entity_poly.entity_id
_entity_poly.type
_entity_poly.pdbx_seq_one_letter_code
_entity_poly.pdbx_strand_id
1 'polypeptide(L)'
;MPYESYNGVNVRLRYILKVTVSRNYVSNIVESRHFLVRNYTPLPTINNSIKMEVGIEDCLHIEFEYSKSKYHLKDVIIGKIYFLLVRIKIKNMELEIRRRESTGSGSNTYVETETLANLN
;
A
#
# COMPACT_ATOMS: atom_id res chain seq x y z
N MET A 1 17.08 5.09 11.91
CA MET A 1 16.77 3.66 11.75
C MET A 1 16.66 3.35 10.27
N PRO A 2 17.09 2.17 9.79
CA PRO A 2 16.95 1.79 8.39
C PRO A 2 15.48 1.72 7.96
N TYR A 3 15.20 1.97 6.69
CA TYR A 3 13.88 1.82 6.10
C TYR A 3 13.59 0.35 5.80
N GLU A 4 12.30 -0.01 5.76
CA GLU A 4 11.89 -1.36 5.37
C GLU A 4 12.30 -1.63 3.91
N SER A 5 12.79 -2.85 3.64
CA SER A 5 13.14 -3.27 2.28
C SER A 5 11.91 -3.27 1.39
N TYR A 6 12.03 -2.69 0.20
CA TYR A 6 10.92 -2.53 -0.73
C TYR A 6 11.36 -2.88 -2.16
N ASN A 7 10.55 -3.66 -2.86
CA ASN A 7 10.76 -4.01 -4.26
C ASN A 7 9.51 -3.63 -5.06
N GLY A 8 9.54 -2.40 -5.57
CA GLY A 8 8.46 -1.78 -6.31
C GLY A 8 8.62 -1.87 -7.82
N VAL A 9 7.79 -1.10 -8.53
CA VAL A 9 7.80 -1.00 -10.00
C VAL A 9 8.94 -0.06 -10.43
N ASN A 10 8.92 1.16 -9.92
CA ASN A 10 9.87 2.23 -10.26
C ASN A 10 11.00 2.37 -9.25
N VAL A 11 10.88 1.76 -8.06
CA VAL A 11 11.88 1.89 -6.98
C VAL A 11 12.20 0.57 -6.29
N ARG A 12 13.47 0.38 -5.95
CA ARG A 12 13.95 -0.76 -5.14
C ARG A 12 14.83 -0.25 -4.00
N LEU A 13 14.39 -0.46 -2.77
CA LEU A 13 15.15 -0.20 -1.55
C LEU A 13 15.70 -1.53 -1.02
N ARG A 14 17.01 -1.73 -1.12
CA ARG A 14 17.68 -3.00 -0.80
C ARG A 14 18.91 -2.76 0.07
N TYR A 15 19.17 -3.70 0.95
CA TYR A 15 20.38 -3.76 1.77
C TYR A 15 21.28 -4.89 1.28
N ILE A 16 22.59 -4.63 1.29
CA ILE A 16 23.62 -5.61 0.89
C ILE A 16 24.76 -5.62 1.91
N LEU A 17 25.28 -6.81 2.17
CA LEU A 17 26.61 -7.00 2.75
C LEU A 17 27.58 -7.20 1.57
N LYS A 18 28.48 -6.24 1.37
CA LYS A 18 29.50 -6.28 0.31
C LYS A 18 30.86 -6.54 0.93
N VAL A 19 31.46 -7.68 0.61
CA VAL A 19 32.81 -8.06 1.04
C VAL A 19 33.76 -7.82 -0.13
N THR A 20 34.86 -7.10 0.13
CA THR A 20 35.90 -6.85 -0.87
C THR A 20 37.23 -7.35 -0.36
N VAL A 21 37.83 -8.33 -1.03
CA VAL A 21 39.19 -8.81 -0.76
C VAL A 21 40.15 -8.03 -1.65
N SER A 22 40.92 -7.12 -1.04
CA SER A 22 41.88 -6.27 -1.74
C SER A 22 43.12 -7.06 -2.18
N ARG A 23 43.59 -6.84 -3.40
CA ARG A 23 44.78 -7.50 -3.95
C ARG A 23 45.65 -6.51 -4.72
N ASN A 24 46.98 -6.65 -4.60
CA ASN A 24 47.93 -5.63 -5.09
C ASN A 24 48.21 -5.72 -6.60
N TYR A 25 48.19 -6.90 -7.20
CA TYR A 25 48.61 -7.14 -8.59
C TYR A 25 47.51 -7.68 -9.50
N VAL A 26 46.29 -7.83 -8.97
CA VAL A 26 45.10 -8.33 -9.68
C VAL A 26 43.86 -7.66 -9.12
N SER A 27 42.76 -7.67 -9.87
CA SER A 27 41.49 -7.06 -9.47
C SER A 27 41.00 -7.58 -8.11
N ASN A 28 40.32 -6.73 -7.34
CA ASN A 28 39.73 -7.13 -6.07
C ASN A 28 38.64 -8.19 -6.30
N ILE A 29 38.50 -9.14 -5.37
CA ILE A 29 37.36 -10.04 -5.34
C ILE A 29 36.24 -9.33 -4.57
N VAL A 30 35.08 -9.18 -5.19
CA VAL A 30 33.94 -8.49 -4.59
C VAL A 30 32.77 -9.46 -4.56
N GLU A 31 32.27 -9.76 -3.37
CA GLU A 31 31.09 -10.60 -3.15
C GLU A 31 30.01 -9.80 -2.44
N SER A 32 28.75 -9.99 -2.85
CA SER A 32 27.61 -9.26 -2.27
C SER A 32 26.47 -10.20 -1.92
N ARG A 33 25.91 -10.05 -0.72
CA ARG A 33 24.74 -10.81 -0.26
C ARG A 33 23.62 -9.86 0.15
N HIS A 34 22.41 -10.13 -0.33
CA HIS A 34 21.22 -9.38 0.05
C HIS A 34 20.65 -9.86 1.38
N PHE A 35 20.09 -8.94 2.16
CA PHE A 35 19.26 -9.26 3.32
C PHE A 35 18.07 -8.30 3.39
N LEU A 36 17.00 -8.74 4.06
CA LEU A 36 15.78 -7.95 4.22
C LEU A 36 15.79 -7.24 5.57
N VAL A 37 15.39 -5.99 5.56
CA VAL A 37 15.07 -5.19 6.74
C VAL A 37 13.56 -5.07 6.81
N ARG A 38 12.99 -5.41 7.97
CA ARG A 38 11.56 -5.24 8.27
C ARG A 38 11.40 -4.37 9.50
N ASN A 39 10.54 -3.37 9.42
CA ASN A 39 10.24 -2.48 10.53
C ASN A 39 8.92 -2.92 11.19
N TYR A 40 9.00 -3.28 12.46
CA TYR A 40 7.81 -3.57 13.24
C TYR A 40 7.20 -2.26 13.74
N THR A 41 5.92 -2.06 13.45
CA THR A 41 5.15 -0.93 13.97
C THR A 41 4.15 -1.48 14.99
N PRO A 42 4.12 -0.94 16.22
CA PRO A 42 3.09 -1.33 17.18
C PRO A 42 1.70 -0.95 16.66
N LEU A 43 0.68 -1.66 17.14
CA LEU A 43 -0.70 -1.30 16.84
C LEU A 43 -0.96 0.15 17.27
N PRO A 44 -1.69 0.94 16.45
CA PRO A 44 -2.03 2.30 16.82
C PRO A 44 -2.88 2.30 18.10
N THR A 45 -2.59 3.23 19.02
CA THR A 45 -3.35 3.39 20.28
C THR A 45 -4.80 3.79 20.04
N ILE A 46 -5.05 4.55 18.98
CA ILE A 46 -6.38 4.96 18.51
C ILE A 46 -6.49 4.58 17.05
N ASN A 47 -7.54 3.81 16.70
CA ASN A 47 -7.80 3.35 15.35
C ASN A 47 -9.29 3.54 15.03
N ASN A 48 -9.64 4.75 14.65
CA ASN A 48 -11.04 5.11 14.40
C ASN A 48 -11.57 4.42 13.14
N SER A 49 -12.89 4.25 13.11
CA SER A 49 -13.61 3.84 11.91
C SER A 49 -13.48 4.91 10.81
N ILE A 50 -13.59 4.46 9.56
CA ILE A 50 -13.65 5.33 8.39
C ILE A 50 -15.06 5.27 7.83
N LYS A 51 -15.61 6.42 7.48
CA LYS A 51 -16.84 6.54 6.69
C LYS A 51 -16.54 7.18 5.36
N MET A 52 -17.08 6.63 4.29
CA MET A 52 -17.00 7.18 2.94
C MET A 52 -18.40 7.23 2.36
N GLU A 53 -18.74 8.32 1.70
CA GLU A 53 -20.04 8.52 1.08
C GLU A 53 -19.91 8.67 -0.43
N VAL A 54 -20.88 8.12 -1.15
CA VAL A 54 -21.06 8.34 -2.58
C VAL A 54 -22.48 8.85 -2.78
N GLY A 55 -22.60 10.07 -3.30
CA GLY A 55 -23.86 10.77 -3.46
C GLY A 55 -24.06 11.34 -4.85
N ILE A 56 -25.28 11.18 -5.38
CA ILE A 56 -25.83 11.95 -6.50
C ILE A 56 -27.14 12.52 -5.99
N GLU A 57 -27.25 13.85 -6.03
CA GLU A 57 -28.43 14.59 -5.56
C GLU A 57 -29.72 13.98 -6.11
N ASP A 58 -30.69 13.79 -5.22
CA ASP A 58 -32.01 13.20 -5.51
C ASP A 58 -32.04 11.83 -6.20
N CYS A 59 -30.88 11.15 -6.32
CA CYS A 59 -30.74 9.93 -7.12
C CYS A 59 -30.12 8.76 -6.35
N LEU A 60 -29.01 9.00 -5.66
CA LEU A 60 -28.21 7.95 -5.05
C LEU A 60 -27.52 8.48 -3.79
N HIS A 61 -27.62 7.76 -2.68
CA HIS A 61 -26.82 8.04 -1.49
C HIS A 61 -26.46 6.71 -0.82
N ILE A 62 -25.18 6.35 -0.88
CA ILE A 62 -24.61 5.14 -0.28
C ILE A 62 -23.48 5.55 0.66
N GLU A 63 -23.47 4.98 1.87
CA GLU A 63 -22.37 5.12 2.81
C GLU A 63 -21.64 3.79 3.01
N PHE A 64 -20.32 3.83 3.08
CA PHE A 64 -19.44 2.74 3.44
C PHE A 64 -18.80 3.06 4.79
N GLU A 65 -18.95 2.16 5.76
CA GLU A 65 -18.31 2.26 7.06
C GLU A 65 -17.34 1.10 7.25
N TYR A 66 -16.08 1.39 7.55
CA TYR A 66 -15.06 0.41 7.93
C TYR A 66 -14.68 0.56 9.40
N SER A 67 -14.49 -0.56 10.08
CA SER A 67 -14.21 -0.60 11.53
C SER A 67 -12.89 0.06 11.95
N LYS A 68 -11.89 0.13 11.06
CA LYS A 68 -10.55 0.67 11.35
C LYS A 68 -10.02 1.49 10.16
N SER A 69 -9.10 2.40 10.45
CA SER A 69 -8.36 3.20 9.45
C SER A 69 -6.97 2.65 9.14
N LYS A 70 -6.40 1.82 10.03
CA LYS A 70 -5.10 1.19 9.87
C LYS A 70 -5.21 -0.31 10.13
N TYR A 71 -4.59 -1.12 9.27
CA TYR A 71 -4.66 -2.58 9.33
C TYR A 71 -3.26 -3.19 9.37
N HIS A 72 -3.11 -4.28 10.12
CA HIS A 72 -1.93 -5.14 10.00
C HIS A 72 -2.02 -5.99 8.72
N LEU A 73 -0.89 -6.45 8.17
CA LEU A 73 -0.82 -7.25 6.92
C LEU A 73 -1.58 -8.59 6.97
N LYS A 74 -2.00 -9.03 8.15
CA LYS A 74 -2.79 -10.25 8.38
C LYS A 74 -4.14 -9.96 9.05
N ASP A 75 -4.56 -8.71 9.07
CA ASP A 75 -5.82 -8.30 9.66
C ASP A 75 -7.00 -8.54 8.70
N VAL A 76 -8.22 -8.35 9.19
CA VAL A 76 -9.45 -8.45 8.41
C VAL A 76 -10.11 -7.08 8.33
N ILE A 77 -10.53 -6.69 7.14
CA ILE A 77 -11.34 -5.49 6.92
C ILE A 77 -12.80 -5.85 7.19
N ILE A 78 -13.37 -5.27 8.25
CA ILE A 78 -14.78 -5.41 8.60
C ILE A 78 -15.47 -4.08 8.29
N GLY A 79 -16.57 -4.12 7.54
CA GLY A 79 -17.35 -2.94 7.20
C GLY A 79 -18.83 -3.21 6.95
N LYS A 80 -19.58 -2.13 6.71
CA LYS A 80 -21.01 -2.11 6.42
C LYS A 80 -21.28 -1.13 5.29
N ILE A 81 -22.29 -1.43 4.47
CA ILE A 81 -22.76 -0.57 3.39
C ILE A 81 -24.20 -0.17 3.71
N TYR A 82 -24.48 1.12 3.77
CA TYR A 82 -25.80 1.67 4.03
C TYR A 82 -26.35 2.29 2.74
N PHE A 83 -27.50 1.81 2.29
CA PHE A 83 -28.22 2.36 1.15
C PHE A 83 -29.27 3.34 1.65
N LEU A 84 -28.95 4.63 1.64
CA LEU A 84 -29.83 5.69 2.18
C LEU A 84 -30.85 6.17 1.14
N LEU A 85 -30.43 6.31 -0.12
CA LEU A 85 -31.30 6.66 -1.24
C LEU A 85 -30.89 5.87 -2.49
N VAL A 86 -31.85 5.17 -3.13
CA VAL A 86 -31.61 4.43 -4.36
C VAL A 86 -32.78 4.65 -5.33
N ARG A 87 -32.65 5.67 -6.19
CA ARG A 87 -33.63 5.98 -7.25
C ARG A 87 -33.13 5.61 -8.65
N ILE A 88 -31.88 5.16 -8.77
CA ILE A 88 -31.28 4.63 -10.01
C ILE A 88 -30.96 3.15 -9.79
N LYS A 89 -31.16 2.32 -10.83
CA LYS A 89 -30.78 0.90 -10.80
C LYS A 89 -29.27 0.74 -10.76
N ILE A 90 -28.76 0.13 -9.70
CA ILE A 90 -27.34 -0.23 -9.56
C ILE A 90 -27.10 -1.52 -10.33
N LYS A 91 -26.19 -1.49 -11.30
CA LYS A 91 -25.84 -2.68 -12.09
C LYS A 91 -24.86 -3.58 -11.33
N ASN A 92 -23.74 -3.02 -10.89
CA ASN A 92 -22.67 -3.67 -10.15
C ASN A 92 -22.12 -2.70 -9.11
N MET A 93 -21.57 -3.23 -8.02
CA MET A 93 -20.81 -2.50 -7.02
C MET A 93 -19.68 -3.41 -6.56
N GLU A 94 -18.45 -2.92 -6.56
CA GLU A 94 -17.25 -3.68 -6.20
C GLU A 94 -16.39 -2.88 -5.22
N LEU A 95 -15.63 -3.58 -4.40
CA LEU A 95 -14.63 -2.98 -3.51
C LEU A 95 -13.23 -3.44 -3.92
N GLU A 96 -12.32 -2.51 -4.15
CA GLU A 96 -10.95 -2.81 -4.54
C GLU A 96 -9.93 -2.39 -3.48
N ILE A 97 -8.89 -3.21 -3.30
CA ILE A 97 -7.68 -2.82 -2.59
C ILE A 97 -6.65 -2.41 -3.64
N ARG A 98 -6.26 -1.13 -3.65
CA ARG A 98 -5.30 -0.58 -4.61
C ARG A 98 -4.00 -0.18 -3.91
N ARG A 99 -2.87 -0.58 -4.49
CA ARG A 99 -1.54 -0.09 -4.12
C ARG A 99 -1.14 1.03 -5.05
N ARG A 100 -0.74 2.17 -4.48
CA ARG A 100 -0.22 3.32 -5.22
C ARG A 100 1.24 3.56 -4.85
N GLU A 101 2.14 3.48 -5.82
CA GLU A 101 3.56 3.78 -5.69
C GLU A 101 3.86 5.12 -6.36
N SER A 102 4.30 6.10 -5.56
CA SER A 102 4.75 7.41 -6.07
C SER A 102 6.27 7.51 -5.96
N THR A 103 6.96 7.74 -7.07
CA THR A 103 8.43 7.85 -7.15
C THR A 103 8.84 9.18 -7.78
N GLY A 104 9.97 9.75 -7.35
CA GLY A 104 10.47 11.03 -7.84
C GLY A 104 10.07 12.21 -6.94
N SER A 105 10.38 13.42 -7.38
CA SER A 105 10.16 14.66 -6.62
C SER A 105 9.82 15.82 -7.54
N GLY A 106 8.93 16.72 -7.08
CA GLY A 106 8.52 17.89 -7.83
C GLY A 106 7.82 17.53 -9.14
N SER A 107 8.21 18.20 -10.23
CA SER A 107 7.65 17.97 -11.57
C SER A 107 7.93 16.58 -12.15
N ASN A 108 8.89 15.83 -11.59
CA ASN A 108 9.29 14.51 -12.08
C ASN A 108 8.68 13.38 -11.23
N THR A 109 7.42 13.53 -10.81
CA THR A 109 6.72 12.51 -10.01
C THR A 109 6.03 11.50 -10.93
N TYR A 110 6.34 10.22 -10.73
CA TYR A 110 5.72 9.08 -11.41
C TYR A 110 4.82 8.35 -10.43
N VAL A 111 3.60 7.99 -10.87
CA VAL A 111 2.61 7.30 -10.04
C VAL A 111 2.18 6.02 -10.73
N GLU A 112 2.48 4.90 -10.09
CA GLU A 112 1.97 3.58 -10.49
C GLU A 112 0.85 3.16 -9.57
N THR A 113 -0.23 2.62 -10.13
CA THR A 113 -1.36 2.12 -9.35
C THR A 113 -1.72 0.72 -9.81
N GLU A 114 -1.79 -0.21 -8.86
CA GLU A 114 -2.10 -1.62 -9.08
C GLU A 114 -3.29 -2.03 -8.21
N THR A 115 -4.24 -2.77 -8.79
CA THR A 115 -5.33 -3.41 -8.04
C THR A 115 -4.83 -4.74 -7.48
N LEU A 116 -4.73 -4.83 -6.16
CA LEU A 116 -4.25 -6.03 -5.44
C LEU A 116 -5.37 -7.04 -5.17
N ALA A 117 -6.60 -6.57 -4.98
CA ALA A 117 -7.76 -7.41 -4.75
C ALA A 117 -9.03 -6.71 -5.24
N ASN A 118 -9.96 -7.50 -5.78
CA ASN A 118 -11.32 -7.10 -6.10
C ASN A 118 -12.28 -7.98 -5.28
N LEU A 119 -13.15 -7.35 -4.52
CA LEU A 119 -14.15 -7.95 -3.64
C LEU A 119 -15.52 -7.75 -4.30
N ASN A 120 -16.01 -8.81 -4.92
CA ASN A 120 -17.34 -8.91 -5.52
C ASN A 120 -18.37 -9.44 -4.53
#